data_AF-A0AAD2FT40-F1
#
_entry.id   AF-A0AAD2FT40-F1
#
_cell.length_a   1.000
_cell.length_b   1.000
_cell.length_c   1.000
_cell.angle_alpha   90.00
_cell.angle_beta   90.00
_cell.angle_gamma   90.00
#
_symmetry.space_group_name_H-M   'P 1'
#
loop_
_entity.id
_entity.type
_entity.pdbx_description
1 polymer ?
#
loop_
_entity_poly.entity_id
_entity_poly.type
_entity_poly.pdbx_seq_one_letter_code
_entity_poly.pdbx_strand_id
1 'polypeptide(L)'
;MTSNTAATKPVKYEKYENRYLPQDFIPGETDVVCARGKSYWEHPGNKMYRTLIAGATEKYSSTTNKLEKTMIVSEIVNAVHKRQGMFVKKEKKGGPWVEVDEVFAREKIGQSLRDGLHDKYRSATKAKKQRKEKINERFNGDIDRVIHGNASVSRRIEDLTKEVRKNGALASDYSIVTLFSRANSDILETIKKDSSMLHQFEDATGASKEEQSC
;
A
#
# COMPACT_ATOMS: atom_id res chain seq x y z
N MET A 1 -11.47 -44.85 29.93
CA MET A 1 -11.65 -44.76 28.46
C MET A 1 -10.76 -43.65 27.95
N THR A 2 -9.53 -43.98 27.59
CA THR A 2 -8.50 -43.02 27.17
C THR A 2 -8.49 -42.92 25.65
N SER A 3 -9.08 -41.86 25.10
CA SER A 3 -9.09 -41.60 23.65
C SER A 3 -7.78 -40.94 23.23
N ASN A 4 -6.93 -41.73 22.61
CA ASN A 4 -5.61 -41.34 22.13
C ASN A 4 -5.74 -40.42 20.90
N THR A 5 -5.29 -39.17 21.01
CA THR A 5 -5.22 -38.22 19.90
C THR A 5 -3.96 -38.51 19.10
N ALA A 6 -4.11 -39.16 17.95
CA ALA A 6 -2.98 -39.45 17.06
C ALA A 6 -2.48 -38.16 16.40
N ALA A 7 -1.30 -37.70 16.82
CA ALA A 7 -0.56 -36.65 16.16
C ALA A 7 -0.27 -37.06 14.70
N THR A 8 -0.90 -36.36 13.75
CA THR A 8 -0.60 -36.49 12.33
C THR A 8 0.82 -36.00 12.07
N LYS A 9 1.71 -36.92 11.70
CA LYS A 9 3.09 -36.63 11.31
C LYS A 9 3.12 -35.65 10.11
N PRO A 10 4.12 -34.76 10.01
CA PRO A 10 4.24 -33.86 8.87
C PRO A 10 4.45 -34.67 7.58
N VAL A 11 3.60 -34.40 6.58
CA VAL A 11 3.70 -34.97 5.24
C VAL A 11 5.04 -34.52 4.63
N LYS A 12 5.94 -35.48 4.38
CA LYS A 12 7.18 -35.23 3.64
C LYS A 12 6.81 -34.98 2.19
N TYR A 13 7.15 -33.81 1.66
CA TYR A 13 6.94 -33.48 0.24
C TYR A 13 8.01 -34.20 -0.60
N GLU A 14 7.63 -35.33 -1.18
CA GLU A 14 8.44 -36.07 -2.15
C GLU A 14 8.50 -35.27 -3.47
N LYS A 15 9.66 -35.30 -4.12
CA LYS A 15 10.05 -34.40 -5.22
C LYS A 15 9.20 -34.67 -6.47
N TYR A 16 8.36 -33.71 -6.85
CA TYR A 16 7.37 -33.79 -7.94
C TYR A 16 7.94 -34.27 -9.29
N GLU A 17 7.34 -35.29 -9.90
CA GLU A 17 7.61 -35.69 -11.28
C GLU A 17 6.95 -34.70 -12.25
N ASN A 18 7.75 -33.75 -12.72
CA ASN A 18 7.37 -32.81 -13.77
C ASN A 18 7.10 -33.57 -15.08
N ARG A 19 5.92 -33.38 -15.69
CA ARG A 19 5.64 -33.90 -17.04
C ARG A 19 6.30 -32.98 -18.07
N TYR A 20 7.39 -33.45 -18.68
CA TYR A 20 8.04 -32.73 -19.78
C TYR A 20 7.14 -32.72 -21.01
N LEU A 21 6.99 -31.55 -21.60
CA LEU A 21 6.25 -31.38 -22.85
C LEU A 21 7.21 -31.58 -24.05
N PRO A 22 6.67 -31.84 -25.26
CA PRO A 22 7.47 -31.97 -26.47
C PRO A 22 8.46 -30.82 -26.67
N GLN A 23 9.60 -31.10 -27.31
CA GLN A 23 10.67 -30.10 -27.48
C GLN A 23 10.25 -28.88 -28.31
N ASP A 24 9.30 -29.09 -29.22
CA ASP A 24 8.65 -28.11 -30.09
C ASP A 24 7.38 -27.49 -29.47
N PHE A 25 7.06 -27.81 -28.21
CA PHE A 25 5.90 -27.25 -27.53
C PHE A 25 6.00 -25.72 -27.42
N ILE A 26 4.94 -25.05 -27.86
CA ILE A 26 4.73 -23.62 -27.70
C ILE A 26 3.43 -23.44 -26.92
N PRO A 27 3.44 -22.70 -25.79
CA PRO A 27 2.22 -22.41 -25.05
C PRO A 27 1.16 -21.81 -25.97
N GLY A 28 -0.02 -22.41 -26.00
CA GLY A 28 -1.18 -21.95 -26.75
C GLY A 28 -1.87 -20.76 -26.08
N GLU A 29 -2.90 -20.22 -26.73
CA GLU A 29 -3.59 -19.00 -26.26
C GLU A 29 -4.30 -19.16 -24.91
N THR A 30 -4.60 -20.39 -24.50
CA THR A 30 -5.26 -20.69 -23.22
C THR A 30 -4.29 -21.18 -22.15
N ASP A 31 -3.01 -21.40 -22.50
CA ASP A 31 -1.99 -21.87 -21.56
C ASP A 31 -1.51 -20.76 -20.63
N VAL A 32 -1.50 -21.08 -19.35
CA VAL A 32 -1.04 -20.19 -18.28
C VAL A 32 0.45 -20.40 -18.09
N VAL A 33 1.23 -19.43 -18.54
CA VAL A 33 2.68 -19.44 -18.42
C VAL A 33 3.11 -18.97 -17.03
N CYS A 34 3.58 -19.91 -16.22
CA CYS A 34 4.09 -19.74 -14.88
C CYS A 34 5.52 -19.19 -14.87
N ALA A 35 5.73 -17.99 -15.42
CA ALA A 35 7.02 -17.30 -15.45
C ALA A 35 6.90 -15.82 -15.08
N ARG A 36 8.05 -15.18 -14.82
CA ARG A 36 8.16 -13.73 -14.57
C ARG A 36 8.68 -13.02 -15.81
N GLY A 37 8.13 -11.84 -16.12
CA GLY A 37 8.57 -10.99 -17.22
C GLY A 37 7.42 -10.41 -18.06
N LYS A 38 7.68 -9.30 -18.76
CA LYS A 38 6.68 -8.56 -19.55
C LYS A 38 6.07 -9.41 -20.67
N SER A 39 6.88 -10.20 -21.37
CA SER A 39 6.41 -11.08 -22.45
C SER A 39 5.37 -12.10 -21.97
N TYR A 40 5.62 -12.74 -20.82
CA TYR A 40 4.68 -13.68 -20.21
C TYR A 40 3.45 -12.97 -19.63
N TRP A 41 3.60 -11.73 -19.16
CA TRP A 41 2.47 -10.94 -18.69
C TRP A 41 1.46 -10.67 -19.83
N GLU A 42 1.95 -10.40 -21.03
CA GLU A 42 1.12 -10.07 -22.19
C GLU A 42 0.56 -11.31 -22.91
N HIS A 43 1.01 -12.51 -22.52
CA HIS A 43 0.53 -13.78 -23.07
C HIS A 43 -1.00 -13.92 -22.95
N PRO A 44 -1.72 -14.37 -24.00
CA PRO A 44 -3.18 -14.49 -23.99
C PRO A 44 -3.70 -15.32 -22.82
N GLY A 45 -3.08 -16.46 -22.53
CA GLY A 45 -3.52 -17.33 -21.42
C GLY A 45 -3.32 -16.68 -20.05
N ASN A 46 -2.29 -15.83 -19.90
CA ASN A 46 -2.07 -15.06 -18.68
C ASN A 46 -3.03 -13.88 -18.55
N LYS A 47 -3.49 -13.27 -19.66
CA LYS A 47 -4.56 -12.27 -19.65
C LYS A 47 -5.87 -12.89 -19.17
N MET A 48 -6.28 -14.02 -19.77
CA MET A 48 -7.45 -14.79 -19.37
C MET A 48 -7.36 -15.21 -17.89
N TYR A 49 -6.21 -15.75 -17.47
CA TYR A 49 -5.96 -16.12 -16.08
C TYR A 49 -6.19 -14.96 -15.11
N ARG A 50 -5.69 -13.75 -15.44
CA ARG A 50 -5.93 -12.56 -14.60
C ARG A 50 -7.40 -12.19 -14.52
N THR A 51 -8.16 -12.33 -15.60
CA THR A 51 -9.61 -12.10 -15.59
C THR A 51 -10.33 -13.08 -14.64
N LEU A 52 -9.93 -14.36 -14.65
CA LEU A 52 -10.47 -15.36 -13.70
C LEU A 52 -10.14 -15.00 -12.25
N ILE A 53 -8.89 -14.60 -11.97
CA ILE A 53 -8.47 -14.15 -10.64
C ILE A 53 -9.28 -12.94 -10.19
N ALA A 54 -9.40 -11.91 -11.04
CA ALA A 54 -10.14 -10.70 -10.73
C ALA A 54 -11.61 -10.99 -10.38
N GLY A 55 -12.29 -11.83 -11.18
CA GLY A 55 -13.67 -12.23 -10.93
C GLY A 55 -13.86 -13.05 -9.65
N ALA A 56 -12.86 -13.84 -9.24
CA ALA A 56 -12.91 -14.65 -8.03
C ALA A 56 -12.43 -13.91 -6.76
N THR A 57 -11.76 -12.76 -6.90
CA THR A 57 -11.07 -12.07 -5.79
C THR A 57 -12.05 -11.60 -4.71
N GLU A 58 -13.22 -11.10 -5.11
CA GLU A 58 -14.24 -10.63 -4.17
C GLU A 58 -14.81 -11.78 -3.33
N LYS A 59 -15.30 -12.84 -4.00
CA LYS A 59 -15.79 -14.08 -3.37
C LYS A 59 -14.74 -14.68 -2.43
N TYR A 60 -13.46 -14.70 -2.85
CA TYR A 60 -12.36 -15.19 -2.02
C TYR A 60 -12.13 -14.35 -0.76
N SER A 61 -12.30 -13.03 -0.83
CA SER A 61 -12.11 -12.12 0.31
C SER A 61 -13.25 -12.16 1.32
N SER A 62 -14.48 -12.34 0.86
CA SER A 62 -15.66 -12.38 1.72
C SER A 62 -15.77 -13.69 2.50
N THR A 63 -15.17 -14.76 1.99
CA THR A 63 -15.16 -16.07 2.63
C THR A 63 -14.18 -16.11 3.82
N THR A 64 -14.68 -16.56 4.97
CA THR A 64 -13.86 -16.88 6.16
C THR A 64 -13.48 -18.37 6.23
N ASN A 65 -14.26 -19.24 5.60
CA ASN A 65 -14.09 -20.69 5.61
C ASN A 65 -12.95 -21.18 4.70
N LYS A 66 -12.04 -21.98 5.25
CA LYS A 66 -10.91 -22.57 4.51
C LYS A 66 -11.35 -23.51 3.38
N LEU A 67 -12.44 -24.25 3.59
CA LEU A 67 -12.96 -25.19 2.58
C LEU A 67 -13.47 -24.45 1.35
N GLU A 68 -14.25 -23.39 1.54
CA GLU A 68 -14.75 -22.55 0.44
C GLU A 68 -13.61 -21.87 -0.33
N LYS A 69 -12.58 -21.36 0.36
CA LYS A 69 -11.37 -20.85 -0.32
C LYS A 69 -10.71 -21.90 -1.20
N THR A 70 -10.67 -23.14 -0.72
CA THR A 70 -10.12 -24.28 -1.46
C THR A 70 -10.98 -24.58 -2.70
N MET A 71 -12.31 -24.49 -2.59
CA MET A 71 -13.25 -24.64 -3.71
C MET A 71 -13.07 -23.55 -4.77
N ILE A 72 -12.93 -22.28 -4.36
CA ILE A 72 -12.68 -21.17 -5.29
C ILE A 72 -11.39 -21.40 -6.10
N VAL A 73 -10.33 -21.87 -5.46
CA VAL A 73 -9.08 -22.22 -6.15
C VAL A 73 -9.33 -23.36 -7.15
N SER A 74 -10.07 -24.40 -6.77
CA SER A 74 -10.43 -25.50 -7.67
C SER A 74 -11.28 -25.05 -8.86
N GLU A 75 -12.23 -24.14 -8.64
CA GLU A 75 -13.06 -23.54 -9.71
C GLU A 75 -12.20 -22.86 -10.77
N ILE A 76 -11.13 -22.15 -10.36
CA ILE A 76 -10.22 -21.47 -11.28
C ILE A 76 -9.36 -22.47 -12.06
N VAL A 77 -8.82 -23.50 -11.40
CA VAL A 77 -8.08 -24.59 -12.08
C VAL A 77 -8.97 -25.23 -13.15
N ASN A 78 -10.19 -25.61 -12.77
CA ASN A 78 -11.16 -26.21 -13.68
C ASN A 78 -11.55 -25.28 -14.83
N ALA A 79 -11.65 -23.97 -14.59
CA ALA A 79 -11.95 -22.99 -15.63
C ALA A 79 -10.84 -22.88 -16.68
N VAL A 80 -9.57 -23.05 -16.29
CA VAL A 80 -8.43 -23.11 -17.22
C VAL A 80 -8.47 -24.40 -18.03
N HIS A 81 -8.62 -25.55 -17.37
CA HIS A 81 -8.68 -26.86 -18.05
C HIS A 81 -9.90 -26.98 -18.99
N LYS A 82 -11.06 -26.42 -18.62
CA LYS A 82 -12.26 -26.40 -19.49
C LYS A 82 -12.03 -25.67 -20.81
N ARG A 83 -11.07 -24.76 -20.84
CA ARG A 83 -10.63 -24.03 -22.04
C ARG A 83 -9.45 -24.71 -22.75
N GLN A 84 -9.19 -25.98 -22.41
CA GLN A 84 -8.06 -26.77 -22.93
C GLN A 84 -6.69 -26.13 -22.64
N GLY A 85 -6.63 -25.22 -21.65
CA GLY A 85 -5.38 -24.61 -21.23
C GLY A 85 -4.71 -25.42 -20.12
N MET A 86 -3.39 -25.37 -20.06
CA MET A 86 -2.56 -25.99 -19.03
C MET A 86 -1.77 -24.93 -18.26
N PHE A 87 -1.29 -25.28 -17.07
CA PHE A 87 -0.28 -24.50 -16.38
C PHE A 87 1.10 -24.99 -16.81
N VAL A 88 1.93 -24.11 -17.38
CA VAL A 88 3.23 -24.50 -17.93
C VAL A 88 4.35 -23.61 -17.40
N LYS A 89 5.52 -24.19 -17.14
CA LYS A 89 6.73 -23.45 -16.74
C LYS A 89 7.94 -23.92 -17.55
N LYS A 90 8.94 -23.07 -17.69
CA LYS A 90 10.27 -23.52 -18.14
C LYS A 90 11.07 -24.00 -16.94
N GLU A 91 11.73 -25.14 -17.05
CA GLU A 91 12.60 -25.67 -15.99
C GLU A 91 13.76 -24.72 -15.69
N LYS A 92 14.34 -24.13 -16.76
CA LYS A 92 15.41 -23.13 -16.71
C LYS A 92 15.26 -22.16 -17.87
N LYS A 93 15.98 -21.02 -17.84
CA LYS A 93 15.98 -20.06 -18.95
C LYS A 93 16.47 -20.77 -20.23
N GLY A 94 15.61 -20.84 -21.24
CA GLY A 94 15.89 -21.56 -22.49
C GLY A 94 15.74 -23.09 -22.41
N GLY A 95 15.31 -23.64 -21.27
CA GLY A 95 15.03 -25.07 -21.11
C GLY A 95 13.66 -25.49 -21.67
N PRO A 96 13.36 -26.81 -21.62
CA PRO A 96 12.09 -27.34 -22.10
C PRO A 96 10.91 -26.83 -21.27
N TRP A 97 9.73 -26.86 -21.88
CA TRP A 97 8.48 -26.63 -21.19
C TRP A 97 8.06 -27.86 -20.40
N VAL A 98 7.49 -27.59 -19.24
CA VAL A 98 7.02 -28.57 -18.29
C VAL A 98 5.60 -28.20 -17.92
N GLU A 99 4.71 -29.18 -17.98
CA GLU A 99 3.39 -29.06 -17.39
C GLU A 99 3.54 -29.07 -15.86
N VAL A 100 2.90 -28.10 -15.24
CA VAL A 100 2.92 -27.87 -13.81
C VAL A 100 1.86 -28.75 -13.16
N ASP A 101 2.18 -29.29 -11.98
CA ASP A 101 1.24 -30.10 -11.21
C ASP A 101 0.09 -29.26 -10.64
N GLU A 102 -0.98 -29.95 -10.24
CA GLU A 102 -2.14 -29.28 -9.67
C GLU A 102 -1.77 -28.53 -8.38
N VAL A 103 -0.87 -29.08 -7.55
CA VAL A 103 -0.47 -28.46 -6.27
C VAL A 103 0.15 -27.08 -6.51
N PHE A 104 1.12 -26.97 -7.42
CA PHE A 104 1.73 -25.69 -7.75
C PHE A 104 0.74 -24.75 -8.44
N ALA A 105 -0.14 -25.26 -9.32
CA ALA A 105 -1.18 -24.44 -9.93
C ALA A 105 -2.09 -23.80 -8.86
N ARG A 106 -2.50 -24.58 -7.86
CA ARG A 106 -3.30 -24.10 -6.72
C ARG A 106 -2.54 -23.07 -5.88
N GLU A 107 -1.26 -23.30 -5.62
CA GLU A 107 -0.42 -22.35 -4.89
C GLU A 107 -0.30 -21.01 -5.65
N LYS A 108 -0.04 -21.07 -6.95
CA LYS A 108 0.02 -19.90 -7.84
C LYS A 108 -1.29 -19.10 -7.82
N ILE A 109 -2.42 -19.80 -7.89
CA ILE A 109 -3.76 -19.17 -7.82
C ILE A 109 -3.96 -18.52 -6.45
N GLY A 110 -3.67 -19.23 -5.37
CA GLY A 110 -3.78 -18.71 -4.01
C GLY A 110 -2.94 -17.45 -3.80
N GLN A 111 -1.70 -17.44 -4.31
CA GLN A 111 -0.85 -16.25 -4.28
C GLN A 111 -1.45 -15.11 -5.10
N SER A 112 -1.93 -15.39 -6.32
CA SER A 112 -2.52 -14.37 -7.20
C SER A 112 -3.78 -13.74 -6.61
N LEU A 113 -4.62 -14.53 -5.92
CA LEU A 113 -5.80 -14.04 -5.20
C LEU A 113 -5.39 -13.12 -4.04
N ARG A 114 -4.36 -13.49 -3.26
CA ARG A 114 -3.84 -12.64 -2.18
C ARG A 114 -3.25 -11.33 -2.71
N ASP A 115 -2.50 -11.39 -3.79
CA ASP A 115 -1.90 -10.21 -4.42
C ASP A 115 -2.97 -9.27 -4.98
N GLY A 116 -4.04 -9.82 -5.57
CA GLY A 116 -5.19 -9.04 -6.02
C GLY A 116 -5.91 -8.27 -4.90
N LEU A 117 -5.89 -8.79 -3.67
CA LEU A 117 -6.42 -8.06 -2.50
C LEU A 117 -5.52 -6.89 -2.11
N HIS A 118 -4.20 -7.06 -2.19
CA HIS A 118 -3.25 -6.01 -1.83
C HIS A 118 -3.46 -4.74 -2.68
N ASP A 119 -3.92 -4.85 -3.93
CA ASP A 119 -4.18 -3.67 -4.77
C ASP A 119 -5.41 -2.86 -4.29
N LYS A 120 -6.44 -3.53 -3.76
CA LYS A 120 -7.56 -2.88 -3.06
C LYS A 120 -7.05 -2.11 -1.83
N TYR A 121 -6.18 -2.72 -1.04
CA TYR A 121 -5.60 -2.09 0.16
C TYR A 121 -4.58 -0.99 -0.17
N ARG A 122 -3.84 -1.10 -1.26
CA ARG A 122 -2.90 -0.06 -1.73
C ARG A 122 -3.63 1.24 -2.06
N SER A 123 -4.79 1.12 -2.70
CA SER A 123 -5.68 2.25 -2.97
C SER A 123 -6.21 2.87 -1.66
N ALA A 124 -6.58 2.05 -0.68
CA ALA A 124 -7.00 2.52 0.64
C ALA A 124 -5.87 3.25 1.41
N THR A 125 -4.63 2.74 1.37
CA THR A 125 -3.47 3.39 1.98
C THR A 125 -3.17 4.75 1.33
N LYS A 126 -3.24 4.82 -0.01
CA LYS A 126 -3.08 6.07 -0.75
C LYS A 126 -4.19 7.07 -0.40
N ALA A 127 -5.44 6.62 -0.33
CA ALA A 127 -6.57 7.46 0.06
C ALA A 127 -6.45 7.98 1.50
N LYS A 128 -5.99 7.15 2.44
CA LYS A 128 -5.73 7.56 3.83
C LYS A 128 -4.62 8.60 3.91
N LYS A 129 -3.53 8.41 3.16
CA LYS A 129 -2.43 9.39 3.06
C LYS A 129 -2.93 10.72 2.50
N GLN A 130 -3.65 10.70 1.37
CA GLN A 130 -4.24 11.90 0.77
C GLN A 130 -5.21 12.62 1.71
N ARG A 131 -6.04 11.88 2.44
CA ARG A 131 -6.93 12.47 3.45
C ARG A 131 -6.14 13.16 4.55
N LYS A 132 -5.08 12.53 5.06
CA LYS A 132 -4.20 13.12 6.07
C LYS A 132 -3.50 14.38 5.54
N GLU A 133 -3.00 14.35 4.31
CA GLU A 133 -2.38 15.51 3.65
C GLU A 133 -3.36 16.68 3.53
N LYS A 134 -4.59 16.43 3.05
CA LYS A 134 -5.64 17.47 2.97
C LYS A 134 -6.02 18.07 4.33
N ILE A 135 -6.09 17.24 5.38
CA ILE A 135 -6.35 17.73 6.73
C ILE A 135 -5.20 18.62 7.20
N ASN A 136 -3.96 18.21 6.94
CA ASN A 136 -2.77 18.96 7.31
C ASN A 136 -2.65 20.27 6.52
N GLU A 137 -2.97 20.26 5.23
CA GLU A 137 -3.03 21.47 4.38
C GLU A 137 -4.07 22.46 4.92
N ARG A 138 -5.28 21.97 5.27
CA ARG A 138 -6.31 22.82 5.86
C ARG A 138 -5.88 23.40 7.21
N PHE A 139 -5.37 22.55 8.11
CA PHE A 139 -4.86 22.98 9.41
C PHE A 139 -3.77 24.04 9.26
N ASN A 140 -2.77 23.80 8.41
CA ASN A 140 -1.70 24.75 8.16
C ASN A 140 -2.24 26.07 7.57
N GLY A 141 -3.23 26.00 6.67
CA GLY A 141 -3.86 27.20 6.10
C GLY A 141 -4.67 28.00 7.11
N ASP A 142 -5.39 27.34 8.03
CA ASP A 142 -6.13 28.01 9.10
C ASP A 142 -5.15 28.70 10.07
N ILE A 143 -4.06 28.04 10.45
CA ILE A 143 -2.99 28.63 11.28
C ILE A 143 -2.33 29.83 10.57
N ASP A 144 -2.01 29.70 9.28
CA ASP A 144 -1.41 30.77 8.49
C ASP A 144 -2.30 32.03 8.46
N ARG A 145 -3.62 31.85 8.34
CA ARG A 145 -4.60 32.95 8.39
C ARG A 145 -4.59 33.67 9.74
N VAL A 146 -4.50 32.93 10.85
CA VAL A 146 -4.47 33.53 12.20
C VAL A 146 -3.19 34.35 12.40
N ILE A 147 -2.04 33.79 11.99
CA ILE A 147 -0.73 34.45 12.11
C ILE A 147 -0.70 35.75 11.30
N HIS A 148 -1.09 35.71 10.02
CA HIS A 148 -1.07 36.87 9.13
C HIS A 148 -2.24 37.84 9.36
N GLY A 149 -3.30 37.42 10.03
CA GLY A 149 -4.41 38.28 10.44
C GLY A 149 -4.03 39.24 11.58
N ASN A 150 -2.96 38.96 12.31
CA ASN A 150 -2.48 39.81 13.39
C ASN A 150 -1.35 40.73 12.93
N ALA A 151 -1.60 42.04 12.95
CA ALA A 151 -0.64 43.04 12.48
C ALA A 151 0.66 43.06 13.30
N SER A 152 0.61 42.79 14.60
CA SER A 152 1.80 42.76 15.46
C SER A 152 2.69 41.57 15.17
N VAL A 153 2.11 40.38 15.00
CA VAL A 153 2.85 39.18 14.60
C VAL A 153 3.39 39.32 13.17
N SER A 154 2.57 39.77 12.24
CA SER A 154 2.98 39.98 10.84
C SER A 154 4.17 40.93 10.74
N ARG A 155 4.16 42.03 11.49
CA ARG A 155 5.29 42.98 11.55
C ARG A 155 6.56 42.32 12.07
N ARG A 156 6.49 41.51 13.13
CA ARG A 156 7.66 40.79 13.67
C ARG A 156 8.25 39.80 12.65
N ILE A 157 7.40 39.11 11.89
CA ILE A 157 7.82 38.20 10.81
C ILE A 157 8.51 38.98 9.69
N GLU A 158 7.95 40.12 9.28
CA GLU A 158 8.57 40.99 8.28
C GLU A 158 9.92 41.54 8.74
N ASP A 159 10.03 41.95 10.00
CA ASP A 159 11.27 42.48 10.57
C ASP A 159 12.36 41.40 10.63
N LEU A 160 12.03 40.18 11.05
CA LEU A 160 12.93 39.03 10.97
C LEU A 160 13.36 38.76 9.53
N THR A 161 12.43 38.80 8.58
CA THR A 161 12.72 38.57 7.15
C THR A 161 13.69 39.61 6.60
N LYS A 162 13.53 40.88 6.97
CA LYS A 162 14.45 41.97 6.61
C LYS A 162 15.84 41.75 7.22
N GLU A 163 15.90 41.35 8.47
CA GLU A 163 17.15 41.11 9.19
C GLU A 163 17.94 39.94 8.57
N VAL A 164 17.26 38.83 8.26
CA VAL A 164 17.86 37.67 7.57
C VAL A 164 18.33 38.06 6.16
N ARG A 165 17.55 38.85 5.41
CA ARG A 165 18.00 39.30 4.07
C ARG A 165 19.22 40.21 4.13
N LYS A 166 19.30 41.08 5.13
CA LYS A 166 20.37 42.07 5.26
C LYS A 166 21.68 41.43 5.75
N ASN A 167 21.59 40.58 6.77
CA ASN A 167 22.75 40.11 7.52
C ASN A 167 22.97 38.60 7.39
N GLY A 168 22.02 37.85 6.84
CA GLY A 168 22.05 36.38 6.85
C GLY A 168 23.08 35.73 5.94
N ALA A 169 23.46 36.39 4.82
CA ALA A 169 24.44 35.83 3.88
C ALA A 169 25.87 35.72 4.46
N LEU A 170 26.17 36.51 5.49
CA LEU A 170 27.49 36.58 6.15
C LEU A 170 27.43 36.14 7.63
N ALA A 171 26.24 35.81 8.14
CA ALA A 171 26.06 35.40 9.52
C ALA A 171 26.49 33.94 9.70
N SER A 172 27.16 33.65 10.82
CA SER A 172 27.44 32.28 11.22
C SER A 172 26.14 31.53 11.54
N ASP A 173 26.15 30.21 11.40
CA ASP A 173 25.01 29.36 11.79
C ASP A 173 24.55 29.64 13.23
N TYR A 174 25.48 29.89 14.14
CA TYR A 174 25.18 30.26 15.53
C TYR A 174 24.39 31.57 15.60
N SER A 175 24.85 32.60 14.88
CA SER A 175 24.18 33.91 14.81
C SER A 175 22.77 33.79 14.21
N ILE A 176 22.61 32.96 13.18
CA ILE A 176 21.31 32.68 12.56
C ILE A 176 20.36 32.00 13.56
N VAL A 177 20.82 30.97 14.26
CA VAL A 177 20.01 30.27 15.28
C VAL A 177 19.60 31.22 16.40
N THR A 178 20.52 32.03 16.93
CA THR A 178 20.19 33.02 17.97
C THR A 178 19.13 34.02 17.50
N LEU A 179 19.24 34.50 16.26
CA LEU A 179 18.27 35.41 15.66
C LEU A 179 16.86 34.77 15.57
N PHE A 180 16.78 33.54 15.04
CA PHE A 180 15.51 32.80 14.96
C PHE A 180 14.92 32.50 16.34
N SER A 181 15.73 32.05 17.30
CA SER A 181 15.26 31.79 18.67
C SER A 181 14.68 33.03 19.32
N ARG A 182 15.33 34.18 19.17
CA ARG A 182 14.83 35.46 19.68
C ARG A 182 13.50 35.83 19.04
N ALA A 183 13.44 35.82 17.70
CA ALA A 183 12.22 36.17 16.97
C ALA A 183 11.05 35.20 17.25
N ASN A 184 11.34 33.91 17.41
CA ASN A 184 10.34 32.91 17.80
C ASN A 184 9.79 33.20 19.20
N SER A 185 10.65 33.51 20.18
CA SER A 185 10.22 33.87 21.54
C SER A 185 9.31 35.11 21.52
N ASP A 186 9.71 36.11 20.76
CA ASP A 186 9.02 37.38 20.56
C ASP A 186 7.62 37.22 19.94
N ILE A 187 7.51 36.38 18.90
CA ILE A 187 6.23 36.03 18.27
C ILE A 187 5.34 35.25 19.23
N LEU A 188 5.89 34.24 19.91
CA LEU A 188 5.15 33.43 20.88
C LEU A 188 4.61 34.27 22.04
N GLU A 189 5.39 35.22 22.55
CA GLU A 189 4.91 36.16 23.57
C GLU A 189 3.78 37.04 23.08
N THR A 190 3.88 37.51 21.83
CA THR A 190 2.82 38.33 21.22
C THR A 190 1.53 37.54 21.10
N ILE A 191 1.63 36.25 20.74
CA ILE A 191 0.48 35.36 20.68
C ILE A 191 -0.13 35.13 22.06
N LYS A 192 0.69 34.84 23.07
CA LYS A 192 0.22 34.57 24.43
C LYS A 192 -0.47 35.78 25.09
N LYS A 193 -0.11 37.01 24.70
CA LYS A 193 -0.69 38.24 25.25
C LYS A 193 -2.00 38.64 24.56
N ASP A 194 -2.32 38.07 23.40
CA ASP A 194 -3.53 38.36 22.64
C ASP A 194 -4.56 37.24 22.78
N SER A 195 -5.53 37.44 23.68
CA SER A 195 -6.59 36.47 23.95
C SER A 195 -7.46 36.19 22.72
N SER A 196 -7.59 37.12 21.77
CA SER A 196 -8.35 36.88 20.54
C SER A 196 -7.63 35.89 19.64
N MET A 197 -6.31 35.99 19.54
CA MET A 197 -5.53 35.01 18.78
C MET A 197 -5.53 33.64 19.42
N LEU A 198 -5.44 33.54 20.75
CA LEU A 198 -5.51 32.25 21.43
C LEU A 198 -6.80 31.50 21.08
N HIS A 199 -7.95 32.19 21.11
CA HIS A 199 -9.23 31.61 20.70
C HIS A 199 -9.23 31.19 19.23
N GLN A 200 -8.69 32.02 18.32
CA GLN A 200 -8.60 31.68 16.90
C GLN A 200 -7.67 30.47 16.64
N PHE A 201 -6.60 30.32 17.42
CA PHE A 201 -5.72 29.15 17.39
C PHE A 201 -6.40 27.91 17.94
N GLU A 202 -7.17 28.01 19.03
CA GLU A 202 -7.97 26.90 19.56
C GLU A 202 -9.01 26.42 18.54
N ASP A 203 -9.67 27.36 17.84
CA ASP A 203 -10.61 27.05 16.77
C ASP A 203 -9.93 26.40 15.56
N ALA A 204 -8.75 26.90 15.16
CA ALA A 204 -7.96 26.36 14.05
C ALA A 204 -7.36 24.98 14.37
N THR A 205 -7.02 24.74 15.65
CA THR A 205 -6.45 23.47 16.12
C THR A 205 -7.51 22.42 16.46
N GLY A 206 -8.78 22.83 16.60
CA GLY A 206 -9.88 21.94 16.95
C GLY A 206 -9.86 21.47 18.40
N ALA A 207 -9.01 22.05 19.26
CA ALA A 207 -8.85 21.68 20.67
C ALA A 207 -10.18 21.80 21.45
N SER A 208 -11.07 22.71 21.06
CA SER A 208 -12.40 22.90 21.66
C SER A 208 -13.40 21.77 21.38
N LYS A 209 -13.11 20.86 20.43
CA LYS A 209 -14.03 19.74 20.07
C LYS A 209 -13.69 18.42 20.74
N GLU A 210 -12.52 18.29 21.37
CA GLU A 210 -12.10 17.05 22.04
C GLU A 210 -12.56 16.99 23.52
N GLU A 211 -12.85 18.12 24.16
CA GLU A 211 -13.26 18.16 25.58
C GLU A 211 -14.76 17.90 25.83
N GLN A 212 -15.61 17.87 24.80
CA GLN A 212 -17.07 17.64 24.95
C GLN A 212 -17.55 16.24 24.54
N SER A 213 -16.64 15.32 24.20
CA SER A 213 -16.97 13.96 23.78
C SER A 213 -16.32 12.87 24.66
N CYS A 214 -16.21 13.13 25.96
CA CYS A 214 -15.89 12.13 26.98
C CYS A 214 -17.11 11.90 27.89
#